data_AF-A0A8T6I2Q9-F1
#
_entry.id   AF-A0A8T6I2Q9-F1
#
_cell.length_a   1.000
_cell.length_b   1.000
_cell.length_c   1.000
_cell.angle_alpha   90.00
_cell.angle_beta   90.00
_cell.angle_gamma   90.00
#
_symmetry.space_group_name_H-M   'P 1'
#
loop_
_entity.id
_entity.type
_entity.pdbx_description
1 polymer ?
#
loop_
_entity_poly.entity_id
_entity_poly.type
_entity_poly.pdbx_seq_one_letter_code
_entity_poly.pdbx_strand_id
1 'polypeptide(L)'
;MGLLDDTHPGWAAQWGLAGAFWGLVGVLGLLLYAVVRLTDVVVAGLDYDWQWQHVAVALANTVFMAWSEGLRGFQRSFSPRVAARLGWLRRHPSPMRVGLAPLFVMGYFQAGRRRMIGIYALTVGIVVLIVAVHALPQPWRAALDIGVVIGLSWGVVSTLVFAWLAFTNPDFAVDPDVP
;
A
#
# COMPACT_ATOMS: atom_id res chain seq x y z
N MET A 1 35.25 -6.18 -22.92
CA MET A 1 34.62 -6.32 -24.25
C MET A 1 34.04 -7.72 -24.31
N GLY A 2 32.73 -7.85 -24.09
CA GLY A 2 32.04 -9.15 -24.03
C GLY A 2 30.77 -9.08 -23.18
N LEU A 3 29.62 -9.10 -23.86
CA LEU A 3 28.26 -9.37 -23.36
C LEU A 3 27.54 -8.25 -22.57
N LEU A 4 27.41 -7.08 -23.19
CA LEU A 4 26.12 -6.37 -23.12
C LEU A 4 25.23 -6.99 -24.20
N ASP A 5 24.30 -7.83 -23.76
CA ASP A 5 23.30 -8.42 -24.64
C ASP A 5 22.29 -7.30 -25.00
N ASP A 6 22.49 -6.68 -26.15
CA ASP A 6 21.66 -5.63 -26.75
C ASP A 6 20.31 -6.18 -27.28
N THR A 7 19.63 -7.03 -26.50
CA THR A 7 18.44 -7.78 -26.95
C THR A 7 17.10 -7.20 -26.48
N HIS A 8 17.11 -6.08 -25.75
CA HIS A 8 15.88 -5.36 -25.41
C HIS A 8 15.71 -4.11 -26.28
N PRO A 9 14.75 -4.10 -27.22
CA PRO A 9 14.44 -2.90 -27.99
C PRO A 9 14.06 -1.75 -27.04
N GLY A 10 14.47 -0.52 -27.33
CA GLY A 10 14.34 0.63 -26.41
C GLY A 10 12.92 0.88 -25.87
N TRP A 11 11.88 0.39 -26.57
CA TRP A 11 10.51 0.38 -26.06
C TRP A 11 10.36 -0.45 -24.79
N ALA A 12 11.08 -1.56 -24.61
CA ALA A 12 11.00 -2.39 -23.40
C ALA A 12 11.45 -1.61 -22.16
N ALA A 13 12.54 -0.84 -22.26
CA ALA A 13 13.01 0.01 -21.17
C ALA A 13 11.99 1.10 -20.80
N GLN A 14 11.41 1.76 -21.82
CA GLN A 14 10.38 2.80 -21.62
C GLN A 14 9.10 2.23 -20.99
N TRP A 15 8.66 1.05 -21.45
CA TRP A 15 7.49 0.35 -20.93
C TRP A 15 7.70 -0.15 -19.50
N GLY A 16 8.91 -0.61 -19.17
CA GLY A 16 9.29 -0.99 -17.82
C GLY A 16 9.21 0.19 -16.85
N LEU A 17 9.75 1.35 -17.25
CA LEU A 17 9.68 2.58 -16.46
C LEU A 17 8.24 3.10 -16.32
N ALA A 18 7.48 3.14 -17.43
CA ALA A 18 6.08 3.55 -17.41
C ALA A 18 5.23 2.64 -16.54
N GLY A 19 5.43 1.32 -16.61
CA GLY A 19 4.75 0.34 -15.76
C GLY A 19 5.11 0.49 -14.28
N ALA A 20 6.38 0.70 -13.95
CA ALA A 20 6.79 0.95 -12.57
C ALA A 20 6.20 2.27 -12.05
N PHE A 21 6.24 3.35 -12.83
CA PHE A 21 5.62 4.62 -12.44
C PHE A 21 4.11 4.47 -12.23
N TRP A 22 3.40 3.84 -13.17
CA TRP A 22 1.97 3.56 -13.06
C TRP A 22 1.64 2.70 -11.83
N GLY A 23 2.43 1.66 -11.58
CA GLY A 23 2.27 0.81 -10.39
C GLY A 23 2.40 1.60 -9.09
N LEU A 24 3.41 2.47 -8.99
CA LEU A 24 3.62 3.31 -7.81
C LEU A 24 2.50 4.33 -7.65
N VAL A 25 2.15 5.06 -8.70
CA VAL A 25 1.07 6.06 -8.68
C VAL A 25 -0.27 5.42 -8.33
N GLY A 26 -0.59 4.24 -8.87
CA GLY A 26 -1.84 3.56 -8.54
C GLY A 26 -1.92 3.11 -7.08
N VAL A 27 -0.83 2.59 -6.51
CA VAL A 27 -0.78 2.25 -5.08
C VAL A 27 -0.91 3.50 -4.20
N LEU A 28 -0.13 4.54 -4.48
CA LEU A 28 -0.18 5.79 -3.73
C LEU A 28 -1.55 6.46 -3.86
N GLY A 29 -2.15 6.44 -5.05
CA GLY A 29 -3.49 6.98 -5.30
C GLY A 29 -4.55 6.27 -4.48
N LEU A 30 -4.51 4.94 -4.38
CA LEU A 30 -5.43 4.17 -3.52
C LEU A 30 -5.26 4.54 -2.04
N LEU A 31 -4.02 4.58 -1.55
CA LEU A 31 -3.73 4.91 -0.15
C LEU A 31 -4.12 6.35 0.18
N LEU A 32 -3.74 7.32 -0.66
CA LEU A 32 -4.06 8.73 -0.47
C LEU A 32 -5.58 8.99 -0.54
N TYR A 33 -6.27 8.34 -1.48
CA TYR A 33 -7.73 8.43 -1.55
C TYR A 33 -8.38 7.93 -0.26
N ALA A 34 -7.91 6.80 0.28
CA ALA A 34 -8.39 6.27 1.55
C ALA A 34 -8.10 7.22 2.72
N VAL A 35 -6.89 7.80 2.77
CA VAL A 35 -6.53 8.82 3.78
C VAL A 35 -7.50 10.00 3.72
N VAL A 36 -7.66 10.65 2.56
CA VAL A 36 -8.53 11.82 2.41
C VAL A 36 -9.97 11.49 2.81
N ARG A 37 -10.53 10.40 2.29
CA ARG A 37 -11.91 10.00 2.59
C ARG A 37 -12.14 9.72 4.07
N LEU A 38 -11.19 9.09 4.76
CA LEU A 38 -11.30 8.82 6.20
C LEU A 38 -11.03 10.08 7.02
N THR A 39 -10.14 10.96 6.58
CA THR A 39 -9.93 12.27 7.22
C THR A 39 -11.20 13.10 7.20
N ASP A 40 -11.95 13.15 6.10
CA ASP A 40 -13.23 13.88 6.04
C ASP A 40 -14.24 13.36 7.09
N VAL A 41 -14.29 12.04 7.27
CA VAL A 41 -15.15 11.38 8.27
C VAL A 41 -14.69 11.71 9.70
N VAL A 42 -13.39 11.70 9.94
CA VAL A 42 -12.79 12.05 11.23
C VAL A 42 -13.10 13.51 11.56
N VAL A 43 -12.84 14.43 10.63
CA VAL A 43 -13.09 15.87 10.81
C VAL A 43 -14.56 16.13 11.10
N ALA A 44 -15.48 15.54 10.34
CA ALA A 44 -16.91 15.66 10.61
C ALA A 44 -17.32 15.07 11.98
N GLY A 45 -16.61 14.06 12.47
CA GLY A 45 -16.84 13.48 13.79
C GLY A 45 -16.27 14.30 14.95
N LEU A 46 -15.39 15.28 14.69
CA LEU A 46 -14.87 16.19 15.72
C LEU A 46 -15.92 17.21 16.18
N ASP A 47 -16.93 17.48 15.36
CA ASP A 47 -18.03 18.40 15.68
C ASP A 47 -19.07 17.80 16.65
N TYR A 48 -18.94 16.52 16.99
CA TYR A 48 -19.83 15.83 17.93
C TYR A 48 -19.30 15.90 19.37
N ASP A 49 -20.15 15.60 20.35
CA ASP A 49 -19.74 15.57 21.75
C ASP A 49 -18.82 14.38 22.06
N TRP A 50 -17.57 14.68 22.43
CA TRP A 50 -16.60 13.68 22.84
C TRP A 50 -16.65 13.43 24.35
N GLN A 51 -16.98 12.19 24.72
CA GLN A 51 -16.86 11.70 26.08
C GLN A 51 -15.50 11.02 26.26
N TRP A 52 -15.07 10.86 27.52
CA TRP A 52 -13.76 10.29 27.84
C TRP A 52 -13.54 8.88 27.25
N GLN A 53 -14.61 8.09 27.09
CA GLN A 53 -14.54 6.77 26.47
C GLN A 53 -14.16 6.85 24.99
N HIS A 54 -14.70 7.83 24.25
CA HIS A 54 -14.37 8.05 22.84
C HIS A 54 -12.89 8.40 22.70
N VAL A 55 -12.40 9.27 23.57
CA VAL A 55 -10.97 9.66 23.60
C VAL A 55 -10.09 8.46 23.95
N ALA A 56 -10.45 7.67 24.97
CA ALA A 56 -9.70 6.50 25.37
C ALA A 56 -9.59 5.46 24.24
N VAL A 57 -10.71 5.20 23.54
CA VAL A 57 -10.73 4.30 22.37
C VAL A 57 -9.92 4.88 21.22
N ALA A 58 -10.04 6.17 20.92
CA ALA A 58 -9.26 6.81 19.86
C ALA A 58 -7.76 6.69 20.12
N LEU A 59 -7.30 6.95 21.34
CA LEU A 59 -5.88 6.83 21.72
C LEU A 59 -5.40 5.39 21.64
N ALA A 60 -6.13 4.44 22.24
CA ALA A 60 -5.77 3.03 22.23
C ALA A 60 -5.71 2.47 20.81
N ASN A 61 -6.74 2.78 20.00
CA ASN A 61 -6.80 2.35 18.60
C ASN A 61 -5.72 3.02 17.76
N THR A 62 -5.40 4.30 18.00
CA THR A 62 -4.32 5.00 17.30
C THR A 62 -2.97 4.32 17.52
N VAL A 63 -2.64 3.99 18.77
CA VAL A 63 -1.39 3.29 19.09
C VAL A 63 -1.37 1.90 18.45
N PHE A 64 -2.51 1.19 18.52
CA PHE A 64 -2.65 -0.11 17.89
C PHE A 64 -2.47 -0.06 16.37
N MET A 65 -3.11 0.87 15.67
CA MET A 65 -3.05 1.00 14.21
C MET A 65 -1.67 1.49 13.74
N ALA A 66 -1.07 2.44 14.44
CA ALA A 66 0.29 2.89 14.13
C ALA A 66 1.29 1.72 14.18
N TRP A 67 1.17 0.83 15.18
CA TRP A 67 2.05 -0.33 15.30
C TRP A 67 1.69 -1.48 14.34
N SER A 68 0.42 -1.89 14.31
CA SER A 68 -0.03 -3.07 13.56
C SER A 68 -0.07 -2.81 12.06
N GLU A 69 -0.73 -1.73 11.65
CA GLU A 69 -0.92 -1.38 10.25
C GLU A 69 0.26 -0.57 9.74
N GLY A 70 0.67 0.49 10.42
CA GLY A 70 1.79 1.36 10.00
C GLY A 70 3.13 0.62 9.97
N LEU A 71 3.62 0.20 11.15
CA LEU A 71 4.96 -0.38 11.26
C LEU A 71 5.02 -1.82 10.74
N ARG A 72 4.17 -2.73 11.25
CA ARG A 72 4.24 -4.15 10.86
C ARG A 72 3.64 -4.40 9.48
N GLY A 73 2.47 -3.82 9.19
CA GLY A 73 1.77 -4.00 7.93
C GLY A 73 2.47 -3.31 6.76
N PHE A 74 2.56 -1.99 6.81
CA PHE A 74 3.13 -1.21 5.72
C PHE A 74 4.65 -1.28 5.69
N GLN A 75 5.32 -0.73 6.70
CA GLN A 75 6.77 -0.52 6.64
C GLN A 75 7.58 -1.81 6.55
N ARG A 76 7.23 -2.85 7.31
CA ARG A 76 8.02 -4.11 7.35
C ARG A 76 7.60 -5.14 6.31
N SER A 77 6.43 -5.00 5.70
CA SER A 77 5.81 -6.07 4.92
C SER A 77 5.34 -5.60 3.55
N PHE A 78 4.39 -4.67 3.46
CA PHE A 78 3.85 -4.21 2.17
C PHE A 78 4.83 -3.34 1.38
N SER A 79 5.31 -2.24 1.94
CA SER A 79 6.10 -1.21 1.25
C SER A 79 7.41 -1.74 0.64
N PRO A 80 8.23 -2.54 1.34
CA PRO A 80 9.46 -3.09 0.76
C PRO A 80 9.18 -4.02 -0.42
N ARG A 81 8.08 -4.77 -0.39
CA ARG A 81 7.72 -5.72 -1.45
C ARG A 81 7.10 -5.04 -2.65
N VAL A 82 6.27 -4.01 -2.44
CA VAL A 82 5.81 -3.14 -3.54
C VAL A 82 7.01 -2.57 -4.27
N ALA A 83 8.00 -2.05 -3.53
CA ALA A 83 9.25 -1.55 -4.11
C ALA A 83 10.05 -2.63 -4.87
N ALA A 84 10.18 -3.84 -4.32
CA ALA A 84 10.82 -4.95 -5.01
C ALA A 84 10.11 -5.31 -6.33
N ARG A 85 8.77 -5.35 -6.32
CA ARG A 85 7.95 -5.67 -7.49
C ARG A 85 7.96 -4.55 -8.53
N LEU A 86 8.05 -3.29 -8.11
CA LEU A 86 8.31 -2.15 -8.98
C LEU A 86 9.65 -2.30 -9.71
N GLY A 87 10.72 -2.60 -8.98
CA GLY A 87 12.05 -2.84 -9.55
C GLY A 87 12.10 -4.07 -10.47
N TRP A 88 11.29 -5.10 -10.19
CA TRP A 88 11.16 -6.26 -11.05
C TRP A 88 10.37 -5.96 -12.33
N LEU A 89 9.25 -5.24 -12.23
CA LEU A 89 8.43 -4.79 -13.36
C LEU A 89 9.24 -3.92 -14.33
N ARG A 90 10.11 -3.05 -13.80
CA ARG A 90 11.02 -2.23 -14.60
C ARG A 90 11.93 -3.07 -15.51
N ARG A 91 12.42 -4.20 -15.00
CA ARG A 91 13.34 -5.09 -15.72
C ARG A 91 12.63 -6.12 -16.60
N HIS A 92 11.40 -6.47 -16.24
CA HIS A 92 10.62 -7.47 -16.95
C HIS A 92 9.24 -6.87 -17.30
N PRO A 93 9.16 -5.95 -18.26
CA PRO A 93 7.87 -5.45 -18.73
C PRO A 93 7.07 -6.57 -19.42
N SER A 94 5.75 -6.55 -19.28
CA SER A 94 4.85 -7.20 -20.24
C SER A 94 3.58 -6.36 -20.34
N PRO A 95 2.84 -6.41 -21.47
CA PRO A 95 1.63 -5.61 -21.63
C PRO A 95 0.63 -5.81 -20.49
N MET A 96 0.43 -7.05 -20.03
CA MET A 96 -0.46 -7.37 -18.92
C MET A 96 0.04 -6.81 -17.58
N ARG A 97 1.34 -6.94 -17.28
CA ARG A 97 1.93 -6.42 -16.03
C ARG A 97 1.95 -4.90 -16.01
N VAL A 98 2.19 -4.25 -17.16
CA VAL A 98 2.19 -2.79 -17.28
C VAL A 98 0.77 -2.26 -17.17
N GLY A 99 -0.20 -2.83 -17.90
CA GLY A 99 -1.60 -2.37 -17.83
C GLY A 99 -2.19 -2.50 -16.41
N LEU A 100 -1.90 -3.61 -15.73
CA LEU A 100 -2.38 -3.90 -14.37
C LEU A 100 -1.29 -3.66 -13.31
N ALA A 101 -0.36 -2.73 -13.55
CA ALA A 101 0.81 -2.54 -12.69
C ALA A 101 0.47 -2.34 -11.20
N PRO A 102 -0.55 -1.54 -10.80
CA PRO A 102 -0.89 -1.38 -9.39
C PRO A 102 -1.29 -2.72 -8.74
N LEU A 103 -2.11 -3.52 -9.41
CA LEU A 103 -2.53 -4.84 -8.94
C LEU A 103 -1.34 -5.82 -8.90
N PHE A 104 -0.46 -5.74 -9.90
CA PHE A 104 0.75 -6.54 -9.95
C PHE A 104 1.67 -6.24 -8.77
N VAL A 105 2.01 -4.99 -8.52
CA VAL A 105 2.97 -4.62 -7.46
C VAL A 105 2.41 -4.83 -6.05
N MET A 106 1.09 -4.79 -5.88
CA MET A 106 0.43 -5.21 -4.64
C MET A 106 0.44 -6.73 -4.45
N GLY A 107 0.62 -7.51 -5.52
CA GLY A 107 0.73 -8.98 -5.48
C GLY A 107 -0.56 -9.74 -5.74
N TYR A 108 -1.58 -9.11 -6.34
CA TYR A 108 -2.86 -9.77 -6.66
C TYR A 108 -2.71 -10.91 -7.68
N PHE A 109 -1.74 -10.82 -8.57
CA PHE A 109 -1.44 -11.87 -9.53
C PHE A 109 0.07 -11.97 -9.78
N GLN A 110 0.52 -13.10 -10.32
CA GLN A 110 1.95 -13.41 -10.49
C GLN A 110 2.72 -13.20 -9.18
N ALA A 111 2.20 -13.81 -8.12
CA ALA A 111 2.85 -13.91 -6.82
C ALA A 111 2.73 -15.34 -6.29
N GLY A 112 3.52 -15.71 -5.27
CA GLY A 112 3.37 -17.01 -4.61
C GLY A 112 1.93 -17.25 -4.14
N ARG A 113 1.44 -18.50 -4.26
CA ARG A 113 0.04 -18.87 -3.94
C ARG A 113 -0.38 -18.43 -2.52
N ARG A 114 0.50 -18.63 -1.54
CA ARG A 114 0.27 -18.22 -0.14
C ARG A 114 0.06 -16.70 -0.02
N ARG A 115 0.81 -15.91 -0.80
CA ARG A 115 0.68 -14.45 -0.82
C ARG A 115 -0.62 -14.01 -1.44
N MET A 116 -0.99 -14.56 -2.59
CA MET A 116 -2.25 -14.22 -3.26
C MET A 116 -3.44 -14.51 -2.34
N ILE A 117 -3.47 -15.67 -1.68
CA ILE A 117 -4.50 -16.00 -0.68
C ILE A 117 -4.52 -14.96 0.45
N GLY A 118 -3.36 -14.60 1.00
CA GLY A 118 -3.25 -13.58 2.04
C GLY A 118 -3.79 -12.21 1.61
N ILE A 119 -3.50 -11.77 0.38
CA ILE A 119 -3.98 -10.49 -0.16
C ILE A 119 -5.50 -10.52 -0.37
N TYR A 120 -6.04 -11.60 -0.94
CA TYR A 120 -7.48 -11.74 -1.11
C TYR A 120 -8.21 -11.78 0.24
N ALA A 121 -7.69 -12.54 1.21
CA ALA A 121 -8.25 -12.59 2.56
C ALA A 121 -8.19 -11.23 3.26
N LEU A 122 -7.07 -10.51 3.15
CA LEU A 122 -6.92 -9.15 3.68
C LEU A 122 -7.91 -8.19 3.03
N THR A 123 -8.06 -8.24 1.70
CA THR A 123 -8.97 -7.36 0.96
C THR A 123 -10.41 -7.58 1.39
N VAL A 124 -10.85 -8.83 1.46
CA VAL A 124 -12.20 -9.19 1.96
C VAL A 124 -12.37 -8.73 3.40
N GLY A 125 -11.36 -8.94 4.26
CA GLY A 125 -11.36 -8.50 5.65
C GLY A 125 -11.51 -6.99 5.80
N ILE A 126 -10.76 -6.20 5.01
CA ILE A 126 -10.87 -4.73 4.98
C ILE A 126 -12.26 -4.29 4.54
N VAL A 127 -12.82 -4.90 3.49
CA VAL A 127 -14.19 -4.57 3.03
C VAL A 127 -15.23 -4.84 4.12
N VAL A 128 -15.16 -6.00 4.78
CA VAL A 128 -16.06 -6.33 5.89
C VAL A 128 -15.88 -5.36 7.06
N LEU A 129 -14.65 -5.04 7.43
CA LEU A 129 -14.35 -4.08 8.50
C LEU A 129 -14.89 -2.69 8.19
N ILE A 130 -14.71 -2.20 6.96
CA ILE A 130 -15.24 -0.92 6.51
C ILE A 130 -16.77 -0.90 6.68
N VAL A 131 -17.47 -1.95 6.22
CA VAL A 131 -18.94 -2.04 6.35
C VAL A 131 -19.36 -2.04 7.82
N ALA A 132 -18.65 -2.79 8.67
CA ALA A 132 -18.94 -2.83 10.11
C ALA A 132 -18.74 -1.46 10.79
N VAL A 133 -17.62 -0.78 10.50
CA VAL A 133 -17.32 0.55 11.07
C VAL A 133 -18.28 1.62 10.56
N HIS A 134 -18.78 1.51 9.32
CA HIS A 134 -19.78 2.44 8.79
C HIS A 134 -21.12 2.40 9.54
N ALA A 135 -21.42 1.32 10.25
CA ALA A 135 -22.65 1.21 11.06
C ALA A 135 -22.53 1.91 12.42
N LEU A 136 -21.33 2.37 12.81
CA LEU A 136 -21.12 3.04 14.09
C LEU A 136 -21.58 4.50 14.05
N PRO A 137 -22.29 4.98 15.08
CA PRO A 137 -22.65 6.39 15.18
C PRO A 137 -21.40 7.25 15.44
N GLN A 138 -21.45 8.52 15.04
CA GLN A 138 -20.43 9.48 15.47
C GLN A 138 -20.55 9.74 16.98
N PRO A 139 -19.42 9.94 17.70
CA PRO A 139 -18.04 10.00 17.21
C PRO A 139 -17.27 8.66 17.26
N TRP A 140 -17.93 7.51 17.49
CA TRP A 140 -17.25 6.20 17.58
C TRP A 140 -16.53 5.83 16.28
N ARG A 141 -17.18 6.10 15.15
CA ARG A 141 -16.57 5.91 13.84
C ARG A 141 -15.31 6.76 13.70
N ALA A 142 -15.39 8.06 13.98
CA ALA A 142 -14.23 8.95 13.94
C ALA A 142 -13.11 8.50 14.89
N ALA A 143 -13.44 8.04 16.10
CA ALA A 143 -12.45 7.51 17.05
C ALA A 143 -11.63 6.34 16.47
N LEU A 144 -12.27 5.44 15.71
CA LEU A 144 -11.57 4.35 15.05
C LEU A 144 -10.81 4.81 13.78
N ASP A 145 -11.44 5.66 12.96
CA ASP A 145 -10.86 6.11 11.69
C ASP A 145 -9.62 7.00 11.90
N ILE A 146 -9.46 7.69 13.05
CA ILE A 146 -8.21 8.42 13.40
C ILE A 146 -6.99 7.50 13.33
N GLY A 147 -7.08 6.30 13.92
CA GLY A 147 -5.96 5.37 13.95
C GLY A 147 -5.62 4.84 12.56
N VAL A 148 -6.64 4.55 11.74
CA VAL A 148 -6.48 4.09 10.36
C VAL A 148 -5.84 5.17 9.50
N VAL A 149 -6.25 6.43 9.62
CA VAL A 149 -5.63 7.57 8.92
C VAL A 149 -4.12 7.65 9.22
N ILE A 150 -3.73 7.46 10.48
CA ILE A 150 -2.32 7.48 10.89
C ILE A 150 -1.57 6.29 10.28
N GLY A 151 -2.13 5.09 10.34
CA GLY A 151 -1.56 3.88 9.75
C GLY A 151 -1.35 4.00 8.23
N LEU A 152 -2.37 4.45 7.50
CA LEU A 152 -2.33 4.65 6.05
C LEU A 152 -1.37 5.78 5.65
N SER A 153 -1.33 6.87 6.41
CA SER A 153 -0.38 7.97 6.16
C SER A 153 1.07 7.49 6.30
N TRP A 154 1.35 6.66 7.31
CA TRP A 154 2.64 5.98 7.43
C TRP A 154 2.90 5.01 6.28
N GLY A 155 1.85 4.34 5.79
CA GLY A 155 1.88 3.51 4.59
C GLY A 155 2.32 4.26 3.34
N VAL A 156 1.78 5.45 3.10
CA VAL A 156 2.17 6.33 2.00
C VAL A 156 3.66 6.70 2.11
N VAL A 157 4.09 7.20 3.27
CA VAL A 157 5.48 7.63 3.49
C VAL A 157 6.44 6.46 3.32
N SER A 158 6.16 5.32 3.96
CA SER A 158 7.03 4.15 3.85
C SER A 158 7.09 3.60 2.42
N THR A 159 5.97 3.60 1.69
CA THR A 159 5.95 3.18 0.27
C THR A 159 6.83 4.07 -0.59
N LEU A 160 6.77 5.39 -0.40
CA LEU A 160 7.64 6.33 -1.11
C LEU A 160 9.12 6.10 -0.80
N VAL A 161 9.47 5.95 0.49
CA VAL A 161 10.85 5.69 0.92
C VAL A 161 11.40 4.40 0.32
N PHE A 162 10.65 3.30 0.41
CA PHE A 162 11.10 2.03 -0.14
C PHE A 162 11.15 2.04 -1.67
N ALA A 163 10.21 2.70 -2.35
CA ALA A 163 10.26 2.87 -3.80
C ALA A 163 11.53 3.64 -4.21
N TRP A 164 11.86 4.73 -3.51
CA TRP A 164 13.08 5.48 -3.74
C TRP A 164 14.33 4.59 -3.55
N LEU A 165 14.40 3.85 -2.43
CA LEU A 165 15.51 2.92 -2.16
C LEU A 165 15.66 1.84 -3.24
N ALA A 166 14.55 1.27 -3.73
CA ALA A 166 14.60 0.25 -4.77
C ALA A 166 15.05 0.78 -6.13
N PHE A 167 14.89 2.08 -6.40
CA PHE A 167 15.36 2.70 -7.64
C PHE A 167 16.80 3.23 -7.56
N THR A 168 17.27 3.62 -6.36
CA THR A 168 18.62 4.18 -6.16
C THR A 168 19.65 3.16 -5.72
N ASN A 169 19.24 2.06 -5.07
CA ASN A 169 20.13 1.01 -4.59
C ASN A 169 20.11 -0.21 -5.54
N PRO A 170 21.22 -0.53 -6.24
CA PRO A 170 21.34 -1.72 -7.07
C PRO A 170 21.15 -3.03 -6.28
N ASP A 171 21.53 -3.01 -5.00
CA ASP A 171 21.52 -4.17 -4.10
C ASP A 171 20.27 -4.21 -3.22
N PHE A 172 19.14 -3.68 -3.71
CA PHE A 172 17.86 -3.76 -2.98
C PHE A 172 17.40 -5.23 -2.85
N ALA A 173 17.84 -5.87 -1.76
CA ALA A 173 17.74 -7.30 -1.52
C ALA A 173 16.40 -7.70 -0.86
N VAL A 174 15.28 -7.26 -1.44
CA VAL A 174 13.95 -7.73 -1.04
C VAL A 174 13.39 -8.59 -2.17
N ASP A 175 12.96 -9.81 -1.82
CA ASP A 175 12.36 -10.74 -2.77
C ASP A 175 11.00 -10.21 -3.29
N PRO A 176 10.83 -10.00 -4.61
CA PRO A 176 9.55 -9.61 -5.19
C PRO A 176 8.46 -10.70 -5.10
N ASP A 177 8.82 -11.95 -4.78
CA ASP A 177 7.94 -13.14 -4.73
C ASP A 177 7.14 -13.27 -6.03
N VAL A 178 7.87 -13.29 -7.14
CA VAL A 178 7.37 -13.61 -8.48
C VAL A 178 7.70 -15.06 -8.81
N PRO A 179 6.80 -15.81 -9.49
CA PRO A 179 7.05 -17.20 -9.88
C PRO A 179 8.22 -17.39 -10.85
#